data_AF-A0A428Z4I9-F1
#
_entry.id   AF-A0A428Z4I9-F1
#
_cell.length_a   1.000
_cell.length_b   1.000
_cell.length_c   1.000
_cell.angle_alpha   90.00
_cell.angle_beta   90.00
_cell.angle_gamma   90.00
#
_symmetry.space_group_name_H-M   'P 1'
#
loop_
_entity.id
_entity.type
_entity.pdbx_description
1 polymer ?
#
loop_
_entity_poly.entity_id
_entity_poly.type
_entity_poly.pdbx_seq_one_letter_code
_entity_poly.pdbx_strand_id
1 'polypeptide(L)'
;MQPLGGLVSVHPVANGRRWLAALIYLLAAAVPAGVFAVLIVFSIVGPGFGRVGAFLLIPVIVVLPVALFQLAKALYGGFAESYEVYERGFAHVRWGRRRSWAWDVVYGLDPREKGGNRRYGWDFSCAVSFHGGSRLIFTGLTRDARQLAETLNSRCPEARRVDFGVGWVDDVLPWATPVAAVGLGWLTWWAIDTMITNDEQTDSLSPHYVEGVQQLSEGAIGGLSMVVLFCGLGAIAAAVAFIWVMVDRLR
;
A
#
# COMPACT_ATOMS: atom_id res chain seq x y z
N MET A 1 21.05 -30.49 0.48
CA MET A 1 21.30 -29.13 -0.04
C MET A 1 22.68 -29.14 -0.65
N GLN A 2 22.83 -28.84 -1.95
CA GLN A 2 24.17 -28.74 -2.54
C GLN A 2 24.90 -27.54 -1.92
N PRO A 3 26.21 -27.65 -1.64
CA PRO A 3 26.99 -26.54 -1.12
C PRO A 3 27.06 -25.43 -2.18
N LEU A 4 26.65 -24.21 -1.82
CA LEU A 4 26.62 -23.06 -2.74
C LEU A 4 28.02 -22.51 -3.06
N GLY A 5 29.08 -23.06 -2.45
CA GLY A 5 30.44 -22.55 -2.56
C GLY A 5 30.69 -21.34 -1.65
N GLY A 6 31.77 -20.62 -1.94
CA GLY A 6 32.16 -19.40 -1.21
C GLY A 6 31.15 -18.27 -1.38
N LEU A 7 31.01 -17.43 -0.35
CA LEU A 7 30.24 -16.19 -0.42
C LEU A 7 31.01 -15.16 -1.26
N VAL A 8 30.37 -14.64 -2.30
CA VAL A 8 30.96 -13.67 -3.22
C VAL A 8 30.59 -12.24 -2.83
N SER A 9 29.30 -11.98 -2.59
CA SER A 9 28.82 -10.64 -2.22
C SER A 9 27.55 -10.68 -1.39
N VAL A 10 27.31 -9.60 -0.63
CA VAL A 10 26.10 -9.42 0.21
C VAL A 10 25.46 -8.08 -0.13
N HIS A 11 24.17 -8.12 -0.42
CA HIS A 11 23.35 -6.99 -0.82
C HIS A 11 22.24 -6.77 0.21
N PRO A 12 22.50 -6.01 1.29
CA PRO A 12 21.50 -5.73 2.30
C PRO A 12 20.37 -4.85 1.74
N VAL A 13 19.15 -5.11 2.19
CA VAL A 13 17.98 -4.29 1.88
C VAL A 13 17.87 -3.18 2.91
N ALA A 14 17.66 -1.94 2.44
CA ALA A 14 17.48 -0.76 3.29
C ALA A 14 16.10 -0.75 3.96
N ASN A 15 15.85 -1.71 4.87
CA ASN A 15 14.55 -1.83 5.56
C ASN A 15 14.21 -0.60 6.41
N GLY A 16 15.22 0.15 6.90
CA GLY A 16 14.98 1.44 7.57
C GLY A 16 14.22 2.44 6.69
N ARG A 17 14.42 2.41 5.36
CA ARG A 17 13.66 3.27 4.43
C ARG A 17 12.22 2.79 4.25
N ARG A 18 11.96 1.47 4.33
CA ARG A 18 10.59 0.92 4.33
C ARG A 18 9.83 1.34 5.58
N TRP A 19 10.49 1.24 6.75
CA TRP A 19 9.94 1.70 8.02
C TRP A 19 9.66 3.21 8.02
N LEU A 20 10.58 4.03 7.52
CA LEU A 20 10.36 5.46 7.40
C LEU A 20 9.19 5.78 6.46
N ALA A 21 9.08 5.12 5.31
CA ALA A 21 7.97 5.31 4.40
C ALA A 21 6.64 4.90 5.06
N ALA A 22 6.60 3.73 5.71
CA ALA A 22 5.42 3.28 6.45
C ALA A 22 5.01 4.28 7.53
N LEU A 23 5.96 4.81 8.31
CA LEU A 23 5.72 5.82 9.33
C LEU A 23 5.16 7.12 8.74
N ILE A 24 5.75 7.62 7.65
CA ILE A 24 5.28 8.84 6.98
C ILE A 24 3.83 8.70 6.52
N TYR A 25 3.49 7.59 5.85
CA TYR A 25 2.12 7.34 5.41
C TYR A 25 1.17 7.13 6.58
N LEU A 26 1.62 6.45 7.64
CA LEU A 26 0.81 6.26 8.83
C LEU A 26 0.49 7.59 9.51
N LEU A 27 1.48 8.49 9.64
CA LEU A 27 1.28 9.83 10.19
C LEU A 27 0.36 10.67 9.32
N ALA A 28 0.51 10.59 8.00
CA ALA A 28 -0.35 11.30 7.05
C ALA A 28 -1.82 10.84 7.11
N ALA A 29 -2.09 9.58 7.51
CA ALA A 29 -3.44 9.10 7.79
C ALA A 29 -3.88 9.40 9.24
N ALA A 30 -2.99 9.28 10.22
CA ALA A 30 -3.32 9.41 11.63
C ALA A 30 -3.64 10.86 12.04
N VAL A 31 -2.96 11.86 11.47
CA VAL A 31 -3.18 13.27 11.82
C VAL A 31 -4.60 13.73 11.44
N PRO A 32 -5.07 13.57 10.18
CA PRO A 32 -6.45 13.91 9.83
C PRO A 32 -7.49 13.12 10.62
N ALA A 33 -7.26 11.82 10.85
CA ALA A 33 -8.13 10.97 11.66
C ALA A 33 -8.23 11.47 13.12
N GLY A 34 -7.10 11.86 13.71
CA GLY A 34 -7.04 12.39 15.07
C GLY A 34 -7.76 13.73 15.20
N VAL A 35 -7.54 14.64 14.24
CA VAL A 35 -8.28 15.93 14.20
C VAL A 35 -9.78 15.68 14.07
N PHE A 36 -10.19 14.78 13.18
CA PHE A 36 -11.60 14.42 13.01
C PHE A 36 -12.21 13.86 14.30
N ALA A 37 -11.51 12.96 14.99
CA ALA A 37 -11.94 12.40 16.28
C ALA A 37 -12.08 13.49 17.37
N VAL A 38 -11.13 14.43 17.44
CA VAL A 38 -11.18 15.56 18.39
C VAL A 38 -12.41 16.42 18.14
N LEU A 39 -12.72 16.76 16.88
CA LEU A 39 -13.88 17.59 16.56
C LEU A 39 -15.21 16.93 16.98
N ILE A 40 -15.32 15.60 16.84
CA ILE A 40 -16.48 14.82 17.32
C ILE A 40 -16.54 14.85 18.85
N VAL A 41 -15.44 14.52 19.53
CA VAL A 41 -15.40 14.38 21.01
C VAL A 41 -15.74 15.71 21.70
N PHE A 42 -15.22 16.83 21.20
CA PHE A 42 -15.48 18.15 21.77
C PHE A 42 -16.78 18.78 21.24
N SER A 43 -17.60 18.04 20.50
CA SER A 43 -18.87 18.52 19.93
C SER A 43 -18.72 19.83 19.16
N ILE A 44 -17.58 20.01 18.50
CA ILE A 44 -17.31 21.16 17.62
C ILE A 44 -17.96 20.85 16.26
N VAL A 45 -19.28 20.65 16.30
CA VAL A 45 -20.09 20.21 15.17
C VAL A 45 -21.12 21.32 14.92
N GLY A 46 -20.95 22.03 13.80
CA GLY A 46 -21.82 23.13 13.39
C GLY A 46 -22.06 23.13 11.88
N PRO A 47 -22.74 24.16 11.34
CA PRO A 47 -23.01 24.28 9.90
C PRO A 47 -21.70 24.16 9.10
N GLY A 48 -21.64 23.21 8.17
CA GLY A 48 -20.44 22.93 7.36
C GLY A 48 -19.51 21.84 7.91
N PHE A 49 -19.81 21.21 9.05
CA PHE A 49 -19.02 20.09 9.60
C PHE A 49 -18.88 18.93 8.60
N GLY A 50 -19.92 18.63 7.81
CA GLY A 50 -19.86 17.59 6.78
C GLY A 50 -18.74 17.79 5.76
N ARG A 51 -18.48 19.05 5.37
CA ARG A 51 -17.40 19.42 4.42
C ARG A 51 -16.02 19.24 5.03
N VAL A 52 -15.86 19.67 6.28
CA VAL A 52 -14.61 19.53 7.05
C VAL A 52 -14.33 18.05 7.34
N GLY A 53 -15.37 17.29 7.71
CA GLY A 53 -15.28 15.85 7.95
C GLY A 53 -14.88 15.06 6.70
N ALA A 54 -15.49 15.37 5.55
CA ALA A 54 -15.10 14.79 4.27
C ALA A 54 -13.63 15.09 3.95
N PHE A 55 -13.22 16.35 4.06
CA PHE A 55 -11.83 16.76 3.80
C PHE A 55 -10.81 16.03 4.69
N LEU A 56 -11.17 15.75 5.96
CA LEU A 56 -10.31 15.02 6.89
C LEU A 56 -10.32 13.51 6.65
N LEU A 57 -11.44 12.92 6.20
CA LEU A 57 -11.56 11.47 6.00
C LEU A 57 -10.97 10.99 4.68
N ILE A 58 -11.01 11.81 3.62
CA ILE A 58 -10.42 11.48 2.31
C ILE A 58 -8.96 11.01 2.45
N PRO A 59 -8.03 11.77 3.04
CA PRO A 59 -6.65 11.31 3.17
C PRO A 59 -6.54 10.04 4.01
N VAL A 60 -7.41 9.81 5.00
CA VAL A 60 -7.40 8.58 5.81
C VAL A 60 -7.72 7.36 4.94
N ILE A 61 -8.84 7.41 4.21
CA ILE A 61 -9.31 6.30 3.35
C ILE A 61 -8.27 5.93 2.30
N VAL A 62 -7.50 6.93 1.87
CA VAL A 62 -6.60 6.85 0.73
C VAL A 62 -5.20 6.43 1.12
N VAL A 63 -4.69 7.05 2.17
CA VAL A 63 -3.30 6.90 2.58
C VAL A 63 -3.16 5.70 3.53
N LEU A 64 -4.18 5.36 4.30
CA LEU A 64 -4.12 4.24 5.25
C LEU A 64 -3.82 2.89 4.58
N PRO A 65 -4.45 2.50 3.45
CA PRO A 65 -4.10 1.24 2.78
C PRO A 65 -2.63 1.21 2.33
N VAL A 66 -2.10 2.33 1.84
CA VAL A 66 -0.69 2.46 1.45
C VAL A 66 0.22 2.36 2.66
N ALA A 67 -0.14 3.00 3.77
CA ALA A 67 0.58 2.91 5.04
C ALA A 67 0.64 1.46 5.54
N LEU A 68 -0.50 0.76 5.56
CA LEU A 68 -0.59 -0.62 5.98
C LEU A 68 0.20 -1.55 5.06
N PHE A 69 0.19 -1.31 3.75
CA PHE A 69 0.98 -2.07 2.79
C PHE A 69 2.50 -1.91 3.03
N GLN A 70 2.95 -0.67 3.21
CA GLN A 70 4.35 -0.39 3.48
C GLN A 70 4.78 -0.93 4.85
N LEU A 71 3.90 -0.86 5.84
CA LEU A 71 4.10 -1.46 7.16
C LEU A 71 4.18 -2.98 7.06
N ALA A 72 3.28 -3.63 6.30
CA ALA A 72 3.33 -5.05 6.06
C ALA A 72 4.65 -5.44 5.39
N LYS A 73 5.08 -4.74 4.33
CA LYS A 73 6.39 -4.96 3.69
C LYS A 73 7.56 -4.78 4.66
N ALA A 74 7.51 -3.78 5.53
CA ALA A 74 8.55 -3.50 6.53
C ALA A 74 8.59 -4.58 7.62
N LEU A 75 7.44 -4.97 8.15
CA LEU A 75 7.29 -6.05 9.12
C LEU A 75 7.80 -7.34 8.50
N TYR A 76 7.25 -7.72 7.34
CA TYR A 76 7.60 -8.94 6.64
C TYR A 76 9.09 -9.00 6.32
N GLY A 77 9.70 -7.96 5.73
CA GLY A 77 11.14 -7.95 5.45
C GLY A 77 12.02 -8.06 6.70
N GLY A 78 11.52 -7.66 7.88
CA GLY A 78 12.29 -7.66 9.12
C GLY A 78 13.37 -6.59 9.17
N PHE A 79 14.26 -6.65 10.17
CA PHE A 79 15.34 -5.67 10.31
C PHE A 79 16.59 -6.00 9.48
N ALA A 80 16.76 -7.27 9.09
CA ALA A 80 17.94 -7.76 8.39
C ALA A 80 17.52 -8.64 7.21
N GLU A 81 16.98 -8.02 6.16
CA GLU A 81 16.80 -8.68 4.87
C GLU A 81 18.06 -8.46 4.01
N SER A 82 18.60 -9.52 3.45
CA SER A 82 19.76 -9.44 2.55
C SER A 82 19.66 -10.48 1.43
N TYR A 83 20.27 -10.13 0.32
CA TYR A 83 20.50 -11.03 -0.80
C TYR A 83 21.98 -11.37 -0.85
N GLU A 84 22.30 -12.66 -0.86
CA GLU A 84 23.66 -13.16 -0.79
C GLU A 84 23.97 -13.92 -2.07
N VAL A 85 25.06 -13.55 -2.72
CA VAL A 85 25.55 -14.20 -3.93
C VAL A 85 26.68 -15.14 -3.55
N TYR A 86 26.59 -16.37 -4.02
CA TYR A 86 27.58 -17.42 -3.83
C TYR A 86 28.13 -17.87 -5.18
N GLU A 87 29.25 -18.58 -5.16
CA GLU A 87 29.89 -19.10 -6.38
C GLU A 87 28.95 -19.95 -7.24
N ARG A 88 28.14 -20.81 -6.59
CA ARG A 88 27.25 -21.79 -7.22
C ARG A 88 25.77 -21.50 -7.00
N GLY A 89 25.41 -20.36 -6.42
CA GLY A 89 24.02 -19.98 -6.29
C GLY A 89 23.78 -18.68 -5.56
N PHE A 90 22.56 -18.53 -5.09
CA PHE A 90 22.04 -17.32 -4.50
C PHE A 90 21.21 -17.66 -3.27
N ALA A 91 21.19 -16.75 -2.29
CA ALA A 91 20.34 -16.90 -1.13
C ALA A 91 19.63 -15.59 -0.78
N HIS A 92 18.41 -15.74 -0.26
CA HIS A 92 17.63 -14.69 0.36
C HIS A 92 17.56 -14.98 1.85
N VAL A 93 18.09 -14.05 2.64
CA VAL A 93 18.04 -14.12 4.09
C VAL A 93 17.03 -13.10 4.58
N ARG A 94 16.07 -13.58 5.38
CA ARG A 94 14.99 -12.76 5.92
C ARG A 94 14.53 -13.36 7.25
N TRP A 95 14.44 -12.55 8.29
CA TRP A 95 14.07 -13.00 9.65
C TRP A 95 14.87 -14.22 10.14
N GLY A 96 16.16 -14.25 9.86
CA GLY A 96 17.03 -15.38 10.21
C GLY A 96 16.73 -16.68 9.44
N ARG A 97 15.73 -16.69 8.55
CA ARG A 97 15.49 -17.79 7.62
C ARG A 97 16.26 -17.52 6.35
N ARG A 98 16.96 -18.54 5.87
CA ARG A 98 17.72 -18.51 4.64
C ARG A 98 17.07 -19.46 3.64
N ARG A 99 16.66 -18.93 2.50
CA ARG A 99 16.24 -19.71 1.34
C ARG A 99 17.31 -19.57 0.26
N SER A 100 17.74 -20.68 -0.32
CA SER A 100 18.80 -20.70 -1.31
C SER A 100 18.42 -21.46 -2.56
N TRP A 101 19.05 -21.06 -3.65
CA TRP A 101 18.83 -21.58 -4.99
C TRP A 101 20.19 -21.70 -5.68
N ALA A 102 20.41 -22.81 -6.37
CA ALA A 102 21.56 -22.95 -7.25
C ALA A 102 21.35 -22.16 -8.56
N TRP A 103 22.41 -21.91 -9.32
CA TRP A 103 22.29 -21.11 -10.54
C TRP A 103 21.49 -21.81 -11.65
N ASP A 104 21.56 -23.14 -11.71
CA ASP A 104 20.84 -23.98 -12.67
C ASP A 104 19.32 -23.96 -12.47
N VAL A 105 18.83 -23.60 -11.28
CA VAL A 105 17.40 -23.46 -11.04
C VAL A 105 16.85 -22.10 -11.43
N VAL A 106 17.68 -21.11 -11.79
CA VAL A 106 17.19 -19.79 -12.22
C VAL A 106 16.74 -19.85 -13.68
N TYR A 107 15.44 -19.65 -13.94
CA TYR A 107 14.90 -19.75 -15.31
C TYR A 107 14.51 -18.41 -15.92
N GLY A 108 14.24 -17.39 -15.08
CA GLY A 108 13.69 -16.13 -15.55
C GLY A 108 14.22 -14.93 -14.78
N LEU A 109 14.58 -13.89 -15.53
CA LEU A 109 15.05 -12.61 -15.00
C LEU A 109 14.33 -11.45 -15.72
N ASP A 110 13.85 -10.48 -14.95
CA ASP A 110 13.11 -9.33 -15.48
C ASP A 110 13.56 -8.05 -14.75
N PRO A 111 14.74 -7.50 -15.11
CA PRO A 111 15.20 -6.21 -14.61
C PRO A 111 14.43 -5.07 -15.28
N ARG A 112 13.88 -4.16 -14.48
CA ARG A 112 13.11 -2.99 -14.92
C ARG A 112 13.61 -1.73 -14.24
N GLU A 113 13.99 -0.76 -15.06
CA GLU A 113 14.11 0.62 -14.64
C GLU A 113 12.72 1.24 -14.56
N LYS A 114 12.46 1.93 -13.47
CA LYS A 114 11.20 2.62 -13.21
C LYS A 114 11.50 4.10 -13.06
N GLY A 115 10.67 4.98 -13.62
CA GLY A 115 10.79 6.44 -13.43
C GLY A 115 10.43 6.91 -12.01
N GLY A 116 10.36 6.01 -11.03
CA GLY A 116 9.89 6.26 -9.68
C GLY A 116 10.94 6.84 -8.74
N ASN A 117 10.51 7.17 -7.52
CA ASN A 117 11.36 7.83 -6.53
C ASN A 117 12.40 6.86 -5.92
N ARG A 118 13.69 7.12 -6.20
CA ARG A 118 14.84 6.36 -5.66
C ARG A 118 14.88 6.31 -4.13
N ARG A 119 14.34 7.31 -3.44
CA ARG A 119 14.30 7.34 -1.97
C ARG A 119 13.49 6.16 -1.40
N TYR A 120 12.44 5.76 -2.11
CA TYR A 120 11.56 4.64 -1.74
C TYR A 120 11.92 3.33 -2.48
N GLY A 121 12.99 3.36 -3.30
CA GLY A 121 13.45 2.25 -4.13
C GLY A 121 12.41 1.80 -5.16
N TRP A 122 11.61 2.75 -5.64
CA TRP A 122 10.68 2.58 -6.75
C TRP A 122 11.30 2.93 -8.10
N ASP A 123 12.60 3.22 -8.13
CA ASP A 123 13.37 3.51 -9.34
C ASP A 123 13.81 2.24 -10.08
N PHE A 124 13.80 1.09 -9.41
CA PHE A 124 14.29 -0.16 -9.99
C PHE A 124 13.58 -1.37 -9.35
N SER A 125 13.34 -2.39 -10.15
CA SER A 125 12.97 -3.72 -9.66
C SER A 125 13.52 -4.81 -10.56
N CYS A 126 13.89 -5.94 -9.98
CA CYS A 126 14.19 -7.15 -10.74
C CYS A 126 13.42 -8.31 -10.13
N ALA A 127 12.66 -9.01 -10.98
CA ALA A 127 12.03 -10.27 -10.63
C ALA A 127 12.90 -11.44 -11.10
N VAL A 128 13.13 -12.39 -10.19
CA VAL A 128 13.85 -13.64 -10.41
C VAL A 128 12.89 -14.78 -10.19
N SER A 129 12.83 -15.69 -11.15
CA SER A 129 11.98 -16.88 -11.04
C SER A 129 12.81 -18.14 -11.16
N PHE A 130 12.45 -19.12 -10.33
CA PHE A 130 13.19 -20.37 -10.20
C PHE A 130 12.33 -21.55 -10.65
N HIS A 131 12.99 -22.58 -11.19
CA HIS A 131 12.38 -23.87 -11.48
C HIS A 131 11.72 -24.39 -10.20
N GLY A 132 10.45 -24.79 -10.30
CA GLY A 132 9.60 -25.08 -9.14
C GLY A 132 8.65 -23.95 -8.74
N GLY A 133 8.54 -22.88 -9.54
CA GLY A 133 7.50 -21.85 -9.42
C GLY A 133 7.77 -20.78 -8.37
N SER A 134 8.81 -20.95 -7.54
CA SER A 134 9.19 -19.91 -6.58
C SER A 134 9.70 -18.66 -7.29
N ARG A 135 9.40 -17.51 -6.69
CA ARG A 135 9.74 -16.20 -7.24
C ARG A 135 10.27 -15.28 -6.16
N LEU A 136 11.20 -14.43 -6.57
CA LEU A 136 11.84 -13.44 -5.73
C LEU A 136 11.86 -12.10 -6.45
N ILE A 137 11.63 -11.02 -5.72
CA ILE A 137 11.66 -9.66 -6.28
C ILE A 137 12.53 -8.82 -5.36
N PHE A 138 13.55 -8.20 -5.92
CA PHE A 138 14.33 -7.19 -5.24
C PHE A 138 14.15 -5.84 -5.92
N THR A 139 14.10 -4.77 -5.12
CA THR A 139 13.85 -3.41 -5.60
C THR A 139 15.08 -2.51 -5.43
N GLY A 140 15.00 -1.25 -5.84
CA GLY A 140 16.02 -0.23 -5.62
C GLY A 140 16.34 0.05 -4.14
N LEU A 141 15.60 -0.53 -3.20
CA LEU A 141 15.95 -0.54 -1.77
C LEU A 141 17.08 -1.51 -1.44
N THR A 142 17.38 -2.45 -2.33
CA THR A 142 18.51 -3.37 -2.22
C THR A 142 19.79 -2.63 -2.57
N ARG A 143 20.81 -2.74 -1.71
CA ARG A 143 22.11 -2.14 -2.00
C ARG A 143 22.67 -2.76 -3.28
N ASP A 144 23.04 -1.89 -4.22
CA ASP A 144 23.57 -2.27 -5.53
C ASP A 144 22.62 -3.18 -6.34
N ALA A 145 21.30 -2.94 -6.24
CA ALA A 145 20.28 -3.72 -6.94
C ALA A 145 20.58 -3.92 -8.44
N ARG A 146 21.05 -2.88 -9.14
CA ARG A 146 21.40 -2.97 -10.56
C ARG A 146 22.57 -3.93 -10.79
N GLN A 147 23.63 -3.80 -10.01
CA GLN A 147 24.79 -4.69 -10.07
C GLN A 147 24.41 -6.13 -9.69
N LEU A 148 23.49 -6.33 -8.75
CA LEU A 148 22.95 -7.65 -8.43
C LEU A 148 22.21 -8.26 -9.63
N ALA A 149 21.38 -7.47 -10.32
CA ALA A 149 20.69 -7.93 -11.52
C ALA A 149 21.67 -8.26 -12.67
N GLU A 150 22.70 -7.45 -12.87
CA GLU A 150 23.79 -7.72 -13.84
C GLU A 150 24.56 -8.99 -13.47
N THR A 151 24.84 -9.20 -12.19
CA THR A 151 25.48 -10.42 -11.68
C THR A 151 24.63 -11.65 -11.96
N LEU A 152 23.31 -11.58 -11.72
CA LEU A 152 22.39 -12.66 -12.05
C LEU A 152 22.35 -12.95 -13.55
N ASN A 153 22.30 -11.89 -14.37
CA ASN A 153 22.28 -12.03 -15.82
C ASN A 153 23.58 -12.64 -16.38
N SER A 154 24.74 -12.29 -15.81
CA SER A 154 26.02 -12.87 -16.23
C SER A 154 26.20 -14.33 -15.80
N ARG A 155 25.66 -14.72 -14.64
CA ARG A 155 25.74 -16.10 -14.12
C ARG A 155 24.71 -17.04 -14.74
N CYS A 156 23.59 -16.50 -15.23
CA CYS A 156 22.49 -17.25 -15.82
C CYS A 156 22.14 -16.69 -17.21
N PRO A 157 23.04 -16.78 -18.21
CA PRO A 157 22.81 -16.18 -19.54
C PRO A 157 21.64 -16.83 -20.30
N GLU A 158 21.26 -18.05 -19.94
CA GLU A 158 20.13 -18.77 -20.52
C GLU A 158 18.77 -18.38 -19.90
N ALA A 159 18.76 -17.60 -18.81
CA ALA A 159 17.53 -17.17 -18.18
C ALA A 159 16.72 -16.28 -19.13
N ARG A 160 15.47 -16.66 -19.39
CA ARG A 160 14.61 -15.90 -20.32
C ARG A 160 14.15 -14.61 -19.66
N ARG A 161 14.00 -13.55 -20.47
CA ARG A 161 13.16 -12.42 -20.06
C ARG A 161 11.72 -12.90 -20.03
N VAL A 162 11.19 -13.05 -18.83
CA VAL A 162 9.79 -13.39 -18.62
C VAL A 162 9.12 -12.13 -18.10
N ASP A 163 8.26 -11.51 -18.92
CA ASP A 163 7.42 -10.42 -18.44
C ASP A 163 6.39 -11.01 -17.49
N PHE A 164 6.57 -10.74 -16.21
CA PHE A 164 5.72 -11.34 -15.20
C PHE A 164 4.40 -10.59 -14.97
N GLY A 165 4.09 -9.52 -15.70
CA GLY A 165 2.86 -8.74 -15.55
C GLY A 165 2.68 -8.03 -14.19
N VAL A 166 3.64 -8.20 -13.26
CA VAL A 166 3.56 -7.65 -11.88
C VAL A 166 4.01 -6.20 -11.81
N GLY A 167 4.62 -5.70 -12.88
CA GLY A 167 4.84 -4.26 -13.07
C GLY A 167 3.57 -3.50 -12.80
N TRP A 168 2.42 -3.94 -13.33
CA TRP A 168 1.18 -3.19 -13.16
C TRP A 168 0.76 -3.00 -11.69
N VAL A 169 0.96 -3.94 -10.75
CA VAL A 169 0.54 -3.67 -9.36
C VAL A 169 1.50 -2.69 -8.71
N ASP A 170 2.81 -2.86 -8.86
CA ASP A 170 3.78 -1.91 -8.28
C ASP A 170 3.84 -0.57 -9.05
N ASP A 171 3.38 -0.51 -10.31
CA ASP A 171 3.41 0.66 -11.20
C ASP A 171 2.05 1.36 -11.31
N VAL A 172 0.93 0.65 -11.13
CA VAL A 172 -0.44 1.19 -11.17
C VAL A 172 -0.94 1.44 -9.77
N LEU A 173 -0.69 0.58 -8.77
CA LEU A 173 -1.24 0.78 -7.43
C LEU A 173 -0.83 2.13 -6.81
N PRO A 174 0.40 2.65 -6.94
CA PRO A 174 0.77 3.97 -6.42
C PRO A 174 0.08 5.15 -7.14
N TRP A 175 -0.38 4.94 -8.38
CA TRP A 175 -1.04 5.97 -9.22
C TRP A 175 -2.56 5.85 -9.23
N ALA A 176 -3.08 4.63 -9.16
CA ALA A 176 -4.50 4.33 -9.05
C ALA A 176 -5.02 4.62 -7.65
N THR A 177 -4.18 4.50 -6.60
CA THR A 177 -4.59 4.92 -5.24
C THR A 177 -5.00 6.38 -5.19
N PRO A 178 -4.22 7.38 -5.64
CA PRO A 178 -4.65 8.79 -5.64
C PRO A 178 -5.82 9.09 -6.58
N VAL A 179 -6.04 8.32 -7.65
CA VAL A 179 -7.22 8.52 -8.52
C VAL A 179 -8.48 7.92 -7.87
N ALA A 180 -8.41 6.68 -7.38
CA ALA A 180 -9.50 6.04 -6.64
C ALA A 180 -9.86 6.84 -5.37
N ALA A 181 -8.85 7.42 -4.75
CA ALA A 181 -8.97 8.35 -3.64
C ALA A 181 -9.77 9.61 -3.93
N VAL A 182 -9.41 10.30 -5.01
CA VAL A 182 -10.12 11.50 -5.45
C VAL A 182 -11.55 11.12 -5.84
N GLY A 183 -11.74 9.99 -6.53
CA GLY A 183 -13.07 9.49 -6.89
C GLY A 183 -13.95 9.14 -5.69
N LEU A 184 -13.43 8.37 -4.73
CA LEU A 184 -14.14 8.02 -3.49
C LEU A 184 -14.38 9.24 -2.62
N GLY A 185 -13.42 10.16 -2.56
CA GLY A 185 -13.57 11.42 -1.85
C GLY A 185 -14.62 12.34 -2.46
N TRP A 186 -14.66 12.42 -3.78
CA TRP A 186 -15.69 13.15 -4.52
C TRP A 186 -17.08 12.52 -4.34
N LEU A 187 -17.18 11.19 -4.39
CA LEU A 187 -18.44 10.48 -4.11
C LEU A 187 -18.93 10.68 -2.67
N THR A 188 -18.00 10.64 -1.71
CA THR A 188 -18.32 10.89 -0.29
C THR A 188 -18.75 12.34 -0.07
N TRP A 189 -18.05 13.29 -0.69
CA TRP A 189 -18.44 14.70 -0.71
C TRP A 189 -19.82 14.91 -1.32
N TRP A 190 -20.08 14.34 -2.49
CA TRP A 190 -21.36 14.45 -3.20
C TRP A 190 -22.50 13.86 -2.38
N ALA A 191 -22.29 12.70 -1.73
CA ALA A 191 -23.28 12.10 -0.85
C ALA A 191 -23.59 12.98 0.37
N ILE A 192 -22.58 13.61 0.97
CA ILE A 192 -22.77 14.51 2.12
C ILE A 192 -23.47 15.81 1.70
N ASP A 193 -23.03 16.43 0.59
CA ASP A 193 -23.60 17.67 0.09
C ASP A 193 -25.06 17.47 -0.33
N THR A 194 -25.38 16.41 -1.08
CA THR A 194 -26.77 16.09 -1.45
C THR A 194 -27.68 15.81 -0.26
N MET A 195 -27.17 15.23 0.83
CA MET A 195 -27.95 15.08 2.06
C MET A 195 -28.21 16.41 2.76
N ILE A 196 -27.27 17.36 2.74
CA ILE A 196 -27.40 18.66 3.40
C ILE A 196 -28.25 19.64 2.58
N THR A 197 -28.07 19.70 1.25
CA THR A 197 -28.82 20.65 0.39
C THR A 197 -30.30 20.29 0.28
N ASN A 198 -30.64 19.00 0.34
CA ASN A 198 -32.04 18.57 0.40
C ASN A 198 -32.71 18.97 1.73
N ASP A 199 -31.95 19.11 2.82
CA ASP A 199 -32.46 19.54 4.12
C ASP A 199 -32.85 21.03 4.11
N GLU A 200 -31.98 21.91 3.57
CA GLU A 200 -32.29 23.35 3.40
C GLU A 200 -33.52 23.60 2.52
N GLN A 201 -33.71 22.79 1.48
CA GLN A 201 -34.88 22.89 0.60
C GLN A 201 -36.17 22.46 1.32
N THR A 202 -36.07 21.51 2.26
CA THR A 202 -37.21 21.03 3.06
C THR A 202 -37.61 22.04 4.14
N ASP A 203 -36.64 22.73 4.76
CA ASP A 203 -36.89 23.79 5.75
C ASP A 203 -37.58 25.01 5.13
N SER A 204 -37.22 25.38 3.89
CA SER A 204 -37.84 26.52 3.17
C SER A 204 -39.34 26.34 2.88
N LEU A 205 -39.85 25.11 2.98
CA LEU A 205 -41.26 24.76 2.77
C LEU A 205 -42.09 24.79 4.06
N SER A 206 -41.50 25.05 5.23
CA SER A 206 -42.22 25.08 6.52
C SER A 206 -41.93 26.36 7.34
N PRO A 207 -42.75 27.43 7.23
CA PRO A 207 -42.47 28.75 7.82
C PRO A 207 -42.53 28.85 9.36
N HIS A 208 -42.59 27.74 10.09
CA HIS A 208 -42.77 27.70 11.56
C HIS A 208 -41.71 26.90 12.32
N TYR A 209 -40.58 26.57 11.69
CA TYR A 209 -39.49 25.88 12.39
C TYR A 209 -38.61 26.88 13.17
N VAL A 210 -38.57 26.70 14.50
CA VAL A 210 -37.90 27.57 15.47
C VAL A 210 -36.40 27.22 15.57
N GLU A 211 -35.56 28.26 15.69
CA GLU A 211 -34.11 28.15 15.93
C GLU A 211 -33.79 27.30 17.18
N GLY A 212 -33.07 26.19 16.96
CA GLY A 212 -32.56 25.35 18.03
C GLY A 212 -32.13 23.99 17.53
N VAL A 213 -30.97 23.93 16.87
CA VAL A 213 -30.20 22.72 16.50
C VAL A 213 -31.07 21.51 16.16
N GLN A 214 -31.56 21.46 14.92
CA GLN A 214 -32.30 20.30 14.40
C GLN A 214 -31.34 19.09 14.39
N GLN A 215 -31.60 18.12 15.27
CA GLN A 215 -30.93 16.82 15.23
C GLN A 215 -31.13 16.26 13.82
N LEU A 216 -30.03 15.85 13.15
CA LEU A 216 -30.10 15.08 11.91
C LEU A 216 -31.22 14.05 12.06
N SER A 217 -32.16 14.00 11.10
CA SER A 217 -33.26 13.04 11.17
C SER A 217 -32.68 11.63 11.39
N GLU A 218 -33.34 10.79 12.18
CA GLU A 218 -32.84 9.44 12.48
C GLU A 218 -32.52 8.65 11.19
N GLY A 219 -33.24 8.95 10.10
CA GLY A 219 -32.97 8.44 8.75
C GLY A 219 -31.66 8.95 8.13
N ALA A 220 -31.32 10.24 8.29
CA ALA A 220 -30.06 10.81 7.83
C ALA A 220 -28.86 10.28 8.64
N ILE A 221 -29.02 10.12 9.96
CA ILE A 221 -28.03 9.45 10.82
C ILE A 221 -27.86 7.99 10.38
N GLY A 222 -28.96 7.26 10.16
CA GLY A 222 -28.94 5.89 9.66
C GLY A 222 -28.28 5.75 8.28
N GLY A 223 -28.54 6.70 7.38
CA GLY A 223 -27.93 6.77 6.05
C GLY A 223 -26.42 7.00 6.10
N LEU A 224 -25.96 8.00 6.86
CA LEU A 224 -24.53 8.26 7.08
C LEU A 224 -23.83 7.08 7.75
N SER A 225 -24.47 6.45 8.73
CA SER A 225 -23.97 5.25 9.41
C SER A 225 -23.78 4.09 8.42
N MET A 226 -24.75 3.87 7.53
CA MET A 226 -24.70 2.84 6.50
C MET A 226 -23.59 3.12 5.48
N VAL A 227 -23.41 4.36 5.02
CA VAL A 227 -22.33 4.70 4.07
C VAL A 227 -20.96 4.51 4.72
N VAL A 228 -20.77 4.96 5.96
CA VAL A 228 -19.52 4.76 6.71
C VAL A 228 -19.26 3.25 6.95
N LEU A 229 -20.29 2.48 7.28
CA LEU A 229 -20.18 1.02 7.43
C LEU A 229 -19.84 0.33 6.11
N PHE A 230 -20.50 0.67 5.00
CA PHE A 230 -20.21 0.09 3.69
C PHE A 230 -18.81 0.45 3.19
N CYS A 231 -18.39 1.70 3.35
CA CYS A 231 -17.04 2.14 3.01
C CYS A 231 -15.99 1.47 3.90
N GLY A 232 -16.25 1.34 5.20
CA GLY A 232 -15.38 0.66 6.15
C GLY A 232 -15.26 -0.85 5.86
N LEU A 233 -16.39 -1.53 5.66
CA LEU A 233 -16.43 -2.96 5.31
C LEU A 233 -15.80 -3.22 3.94
N GLY A 234 -16.02 -2.34 2.96
CA GLY A 234 -15.37 -2.40 1.66
C GLY A 234 -13.85 -2.25 1.76
N ALA A 235 -13.36 -1.30 2.56
CA ALA A 235 -11.93 -1.12 2.81
C ALA A 235 -11.31 -2.34 3.53
N ILE A 236 -12.01 -2.90 4.52
CA ILE A 236 -11.57 -4.11 5.23
C ILE A 236 -11.57 -5.32 4.30
N ALA A 237 -12.63 -5.54 3.52
CA ALA A 237 -12.72 -6.65 2.58
C ALA A 237 -11.65 -6.56 1.48
N ALA A 238 -11.39 -5.35 0.95
CA ALA A 238 -10.31 -5.11 0.00
C ALA A 238 -8.94 -5.38 0.61
N ALA A 239 -8.69 -4.94 1.85
CA ALA A 239 -7.46 -5.22 2.56
C ALA A 239 -7.27 -6.73 2.82
N VAL A 240 -8.33 -7.44 3.25
CA VAL A 240 -8.31 -8.88 3.52
C VAL A 240 -8.09 -9.69 2.24
N ALA A 241 -8.83 -9.41 1.16
CA ALA A 241 -8.66 -10.09 -0.13
C ALA A 241 -7.25 -9.85 -0.70
N PHE A 242 -6.73 -8.65 -0.53
CA PHE A 242 -5.38 -8.29 -0.96
C PHE A 242 -4.29 -9.02 -0.15
N ILE A 243 -4.42 -9.06 1.18
CA ILE A 243 -3.52 -9.84 2.05
C ILE A 243 -3.58 -11.32 1.68
N TRP A 244 -4.78 -11.86 1.44
CA TRP A 244 -4.96 -13.27 1.09
C TRP A 244 -4.29 -13.63 -0.24
N VAL A 245 -4.52 -12.84 -1.30
CA VAL A 245 -3.84 -13.01 -2.60
C VAL A 245 -2.32 -12.90 -2.45
N MET A 246 -1.83 -12.07 -1.52
CA MET A 246 -0.39 -11.94 -1.28
C MET A 246 0.20 -13.10 -0.46
N VAL A 247 -0.53 -13.63 0.51
CA VAL A 247 -0.12 -14.82 1.28
C VAL A 247 -0.09 -16.05 0.38
N ASP A 248 -1.07 -16.20 -0.50
CA ASP A 248 -1.16 -17.34 -1.42
C ASP A 248 -0.02 -17.36 -2.44
N ARG A 249 0.42 -16.18 -2.91
CA ARG A 249 1.52 -16.05 -3.87
C ARG A 249 2.94 -16.12 -3.28
N LEU A 250 3.06 -16.17 -1.96
CA LEU A 250 4.35 -16.26 -1.25
C LEU A 250 4.62 -17.65 -0.67
N ARG A 251 3.66 -18.58 -0.78
CA ARG A 251 3.84 -20.01 -0.49
C ARG A 251 4.43 -20.71 -1.71
#